data_AF-A0A925MJT7-F1
#
_entry.id   AF-A0A925MJT7-F1
#
_cell.length_a   1.000
_cell.length_b   1.000
_cell.length_c   1.000
_cell.angle_alpha   90.00
_cell.angle_beta   90.00
_cell.angle_gamma   90.00
#
_symmetry.space_group_name_H-M   'P 1'
#
loop_
_entity.id
_entity.type
_entity.pdbx_description
1 polymer ?
#
loop_
_entity_poly.entity_id
_entity_poly.type
_entity_poly.pdbx_seq_one_letter_code
_entity_poly.pdbx_strand_id
1 'polypeptide(L)'
;MRIRRQFIRKEAENLLQMYAPSAIPVPVETIAKRLGYEIRFVDEDSEMSGFLMRNKSSVIIGVNKNHSSNRQRFTIAHEIGHGMLHSSEALYVDKRFRNELSSQGTNAEEMEANLFAAELLMPASQIRKSLKAIGNLDVESDFEIDDLANKYKVSRLAMSNRLTYLGHLCS
;
A
#
# COMPACT_ATOMS: atom_id res chain seq x y z
N MET A 1 2.35 14.81 -14.03
CA MET A 1 1.73 14.33 -12.76
C MET A 1 0.36 13.63 -12.91
N ARG A 2 -0.66 14.18 -13.59
CA ARG A 2 -2.01 13.54 -13.66
C ARG A 2 -2.02 12.16 -14.35
N ILE A 3 -1.35 12.04 -15.50
CA ILE A 3 -1.28 10.80 -16.29
C ILE A 3 -0.62 9.67 -15.47
N ARG A 4 0.51 9.96 -14.81
CA ARG A 4 1.23 8.98 -13.99
C ARG A 4 0.40 8.45 -12.82
N ARG A 5 -0.37 9.32 -12.14
CA ARG A 5 -1.30 8.88 -11.09
C ARG A 5 -2.41 7.97 -11.61
N GLN A 6 -2.96 8.27 -12.79
CA GLN A 6 -3.96 7.40 -13.44
C GLN A 6 -3.37 6.04 -13.83
N PHE A 7 -2.13 6.03 -14.34
CA PHE A 7 -1.40 4.79 -14.61
C PHE A 7 -1.23 3.95 -13.34
N ILE A 8 -0.72 4.54 -12.25
CA ILE A 8 -0.50 3.84 -10.97
C ILE A 8 -1.79 3.24 -10.42
N ARG A 9 -2.89 4.02 -10.45
CA ARG A 9 -4.22 3.50 -10.07
C ARG A 9 -4.60 2.29 -10.90
N LYS A 10 -4.45 2.38 -12.22
CA LYS A 10 -4.82 1.30 -13.13
C LYS A 10 -4.00 0.04 -12.87
N GLU A 11 -2.71 0.16 -12.58
CA GLU A 11 -1.86 -0.97 -12.22
C GLU A 11 -2.32 -1.64 -10.91
N ALA A 12 -2.64 -0.85 -9.88
CA ALA A 12 -3.19 -1.39 -8.63
C ALA A 12 -4.54 -2.08 -8.86
N GLU A 13 -5.43 -1.49 -9.67
CA GLU A 13 -6.73 -2.07 -10.03
C GLU A 13 -6.58 -3.38 -10.81
N ASN A 14 -5.66 -3.45 -11.78
CA ASN A 14 -5.37 -4.67 -12.54
C ASN A 14 -4.88 -5.78 -11.61
N LEU A 15 -3.98 -5.45 -10.68
CA LEU A 15 -3.44 -6.41 -9.72
C LEU A 15 -4.54 -6.97 -8.81
N LEU A 16 -5.43 -6.09 -8.33
CA LEU A 16 -6.60 -6.50 -7.55
C LEU A 16 -7.54 -7.39 -8.37
N GLN A 17 -7.84 -7.04 -9.62
CA GLN A 17 -8.70 -7.87 -10.46
C GLN A 17 -8.13 -9.29 -10.65
N MET A 18 -6.82 -9.40 -10.79
CA MET A 18 -6.15 -10.67 -11.03
C MET A 18 -6.08 -11.56 -9.79
N TYR A 19 -5.85 -10.99 -8.60
CA TYR A 19 -5.52 -11.77 -7.41
C TYR A 19 -6.44 -11.57 -6.20
N ALA A 20 -7.24 -10.50 -6.16
CA ALA A 20 -8.07 -10.12 -5.01
C ALA A 20 -9.23 -9.14 -5.36
N PRO A 21 -10.14 -9.47 -6.31
CA PRO A 21 -11.04 -8.48 -6.94
C PRO A 21 -12.05 -7.83 -5.98
N SER A 22 -12.35 -8.47 -4.84
CA SER A 22 -13.29 -7.94 -3.84
C SER A 22 -12.90 -8.23 -2.39
N ALA A 23 -11.65 -8.65 -2.15
CA ALA A 23 -11.21 -8.99 -0.80
C ALA A 23 -10.86 -7.71 -0.02
N ILE A 24 -11.57 -7.47 1.09
CA ILE A 24 -11.25 -6.45 2.09
C ILE A 24 -11.20 -7.15 3.47
N PRO A 25 -10.09 -7.06 4.22
CA PRO A 25 -8.84 -6.40 3.86
C PRO A 25 -8.13 -7.10 2.68
N VAL A 26 -7.39 -6.33 1.89
CA VAL A 26 -6.64 -6.87 0.74
C VAL A 26 -5.52 -7.81 1.24
N PRO A 27 -5.41 -9.04 0.70
CA PRO A 27 -4.43 -10.05 1.14
C PRO A 27 -3.06 -9.80 0.50
N VAL A 28 -2.36 -8.75 0.93
CA VAL A 28 -1.10 -8.29 0.34
C VAL A 28 0.00 -9.35 0.30
N GLU A 29 0.05 -10.23 1.29
CA GLU A 29 1.02 -11.34 1.30
C GLU A 29 0.75 -12.36 0.19
N THR A 30 -0.52 -12.70 -0.03
CA THR A 30 -0.94 -13.59 -1.11
C THR A 30 -0.62 -12.96 -2.47
N ILE A 31 -0.88 -11.67 -2.63
CA ILE A 31 -0.57 -10.93 -3.87
C ILE A 31 0.92 -10.95 -4.15
N ALA A 32 1.76 -10.61 -3.17
CA ALA A 32 3.21 -10.67 -3.30
C ALA A 32 3.70 -12.09 -3.70
N LYS A 33 3.21 -13.13 -3.02
CA LYS A 33 3.55 -14.53 -3.38
C LYS A 33 3.14 -14.88 -4.81
N ARG A 34 1.96 -14.43 -5.27
CA ARG A 34 1.48 -14.65 -6.65
C ARG A 34 2.32 -13.91 -7.69
N LEU A 35 2.92 -12.78 -7.31
CA LEU A 35 3.91 -12.07 -8.13
C LEU A 35 5.30 -12.73 -8.12
N GLY A 36 5.48 -13.83 -7.38
CA GLY A 36 6.77 -14.51 -7.22
C GLY A 36 7.69 -13.83 -6.20
N TYR A 37 7.16 -12.96 -5.34
CA TYR A 37 7.93 -12.29 -4.31
C TYR A 37 7.94 -13.13 -3.03
N GLU A 38 9.12 -13.26 -2.43
CA GLU A 38 9.29 -13.85 -1.11
C GLU A 38 9.14 -12.75 -0.05
N ILE A 39 8.44 -13.01 1.05
CA ILE A 39 8.30 -12.07 2.17
C ILE A 39 9.10 -12.61 3.35
N ARG A 40 9.97 -11.79 3.90
CA ARG A 40 10.75 -12.11 5.10
C ARG A 40 10.48 -11.10 6.19
N PHE A 41 9.94 -11.58 7.30
CA PHE A 41 9.83 -10.81 8.52
C PHE A 41 11.18 -10.82 9.24
N VAL A 42 11.80 -9.65 9.35
CA VAL A 42 13.11 -9.48 9.97
C VAL A 42 12.96 -8.89 11.36
N ASP A 43 13.75 -9.41 12.30
CA ASP A 43 13.91 -8.79 13.60
C ASP A 43 14.88 -7.63 13.46
N GLU A 44 14.38 -6.43 13.63
CA GLU A 44 15.13 -5.23 13.34
C GLU A 44 14.73 -4.19 14.38
N ASP A 45 15.67 -3.88 15.29
CA ASP A 45 15.49 -2.92 16.39
C ASP A 45 15.56 -1.46 15.92
N SER A 46 15.84 -1.22 14.64
CA SER A 46 15.91 0.11 14.06
C SER A 46 14.55 0.62 13.57
N GLU A 47 14.45 1.94 13.30
CA GLU A 47 13.27 2.61 12.72
C GLU A 47 12.94 2.18 11.27
N MET A 48 13.60 1.13 10.77
CA MET A 48 13.48 0.64 9.41
C MET A 48 12.16 -0.13 9.26
N SER A 49 11.35 0.25 8.28
CA SER A 49 10.04 -0.40 8.04
C SER A 49 10.11 -1.59 7.12
N GLY A 50 10.99 -1.55 6.12
CA GLY A 50 11.20 -2.65 5.19
C GLY A 50 12.23 -2.33 4.11
N PHE A 51 12.38 -3.27 3.17
CA PHE A 51 13.20 -3.11 1.97
C PHE A 51 12.72 -4.06 0.86
N LEU A 52 13.07 -3.75 -0.38
CA LEU A 52 12.89 -4.64 -1.54
C LEU A 52 14.25 -5.01 -2.11
N MET A 53 14.60 -6.29 -2.04
CA MET A 53 15.82 -6.82 -2.61
C MET A 53 15.51 -7.64 -3.86
N ARG A 54 16.03 -7.23 -5.02
CA ARG A 54 15.93 -8.00 -6.26
C ARG A 54 17.28 -8.61 -6.60
N ASN A 55 17.29 -9.92 -6.87
CA ASN A 55 18.43 -10.60 -7.49
C ASN A 55 18.02 -11.15 -8.87
N LYS A 56 18.91 -11.88 -9.55
CA LYS A 56 18.66 -12.39 -10.92
C LYS A 56 17.46 -13.35 -11.03
N SER A 57 17.05 -14.00 -9.95
CA SER A 57 16.05 -15.07 -9.95
C SER A 57 14.89 -14.88 -8.97
N SER A 58 14.99 -13.94 -8.03
CA SER A 58 13.96 -13.70 -7.03
C SER A 58 13.89 -12.24 -6.56
N VAL A 59 12.73 -11.88 -6.05
CA VAL A 59 12.44 -10.61 -5.38
C VAL A 59 12.05 -10.93 -3.94
N ILE A 60 12.71 -10.28 -2.98
CA ILE A 60 12.47 -10.45 -1.55
C ILE A 60 11.99 -9.12 -0.97
N ILE A 61 10.84 -9.13 -0.30
CA ILE A 61 10.33 -8.03 0.52
C ILE A 61 10.74 -8.31 1.98
N GLY A 62 11.61 -7.48 2.53
CA GLY A 62 11.88 -7.45 3.96
C GLY A 62 10.87 -6.58 4.69
N VAL A 63 10.30 -7.10 5.79
CA VAL A 63 9.31 -6.39 6.61
C VAL A 63 9.75 -6.43 8.06
N ASN A 64 9.78 -5.29 8.74
CA ASN A 64 10.08 -5.28 10.17
C ASN A 64 8.98 -6.00 10.97
N LYS A 65 9.33 -7.10 11.64
CA LYS A 65 8.39 -7.94 12.38
C LYS A 65 7.84 -7.26 13.64
N ASN A 66 8.53 -6.24 14.15
CA ASN A 66 8.18 -5.51 15.37
C ASN A 66 7.15 -4.40 15.11
N HIS A 67 6.88 -4.08 13.85
CA HIS A 67 5.85 -3.12 13.45
C HIS A 67 4.43 -3.65 13.56
N SER A 68 3.46 -2.74 13.77
CA SER A 68 2.05 -3.10 13.82
C SER A 68 1.58 -3.76 12.51
N SER A 69 0.56 -4.61 12.58
CA SER A 69 0.01 -5.31 11.41
C SER A 69 -0.35 -4.35 10.27
N ASN A 70 -0.94 -3.19 10.60
CA ASN A 70 -1.32 -2.19 9.60
C ASN A 70 -0.10 -1.62 8.88
N ARG A 71 1.00 -1.42 9.61
CA ARG A 71 2.27 -0.93 9.07
C ARG A 71 2.97 -1.98 8.23
N GLN A 72 3.02 -3.23 8.69
CA GLN A 72 3.56 -4.35 7.90
C GLN A 72 2.82 -4.49 6.56
N ARG A 73 1.48 -4.41 6.59
CA ARG A 73 0.66 -4.43 5.36
C ARG A 73 0.97 -3.27 4.43
N PHE A 74 1.16 -2.06 4.97
CA PHE A 74 1.57 -0.90 4.19
C PHE A 74 2.95 -1.10 3.56
N THR A 75 3.94 -1.56 4.33
CA THR A 75 5.28 -1.88 3.83
C THR A 75 5.23 -2.88 2.68
N ILE A 76 4.49 -3.99 2.82
CA ILE A 76 4.38 -4.98 1.74
C ILE A 76 3.76 -4.35 0.49
N ALA A 77 2.66 -3.59 0.64
CA ALA A 77 2.02 -2.93 -0.49
C ALA A 77 2.92 -1.88 -1.17
N HIS A 78 3.70 -1.15 -0.38
CA HIS A 78 4.66 -0.15 -0.85
C HIS A 78 5.79 -0.81 -1.64
N GLU A 79 6.37 -1.90 -1.13
CA GLU A 79 7.45 -2.61 -1.83
C GLU A 79 6.95 -3.36 -3.08
N ILE A 80 5.69 -3.82 -3.11
CA ILE A 80 5.04 -4.28 -4.35
C ILE A 80 4.99 -3.13 -5.36
N GLY A 81 4.60 -1.93 -4.92
CA GLY A 81 4.58 -0.73 -5.77
C GLY A 81 5.94 -0.44 -6.39
N HIS A 82 7.02 -0.50 -5.61
CA HIS A 82 8.38 -0.39 -6.14
C HIS A 82 8.70 -1.49 -7.16
N GLY A 83 8.43 -2.75 -6.83
CA GLY A 83 8.73 -3.88 -7.71
C GLY A 83 7.98 -3.86 -9.05
N MET A 84 6.79 -3.25 -9.09
CA MET A 84 5.96 -3.13 -10.29
C MET A 84 6.23 -1.85 -11.09
N LEU A 85 6.42 -0.72 -10.43
CA LEU A 85 6.47 0.59 -11.08
C LEU A 85 7.86 1.01 -11.52
N HIS A 86 8.90 0.52 -10.84
CA HIS A 86 10.27 0.93 -11.08
C HIS A 86 11.13 -0.30 -11.41
N SER A 87 11.60 -0.36 -12.65
CA SER A 87 12.60 -1.34 -13.07
C SER A 87 13.99 -0.77 -12.82
N SER A 88 14.66 -1.16 -11.74
CA SER A 88 16.10 -0.94 -11.66
C SER A 88 16.78 -1.92 -12.62
N GLU A 89 17.17 -1.48 -13.82
CA GLU A 89 18.00 -2.25 -14.77
C GLU A 89 19.36 -2.64 -14.19
N ALA A 90 19.77 -2.01 -13.09
CA ALA A 90 20.98 -2.39 -12.40
C ALA A 90 20.66 -3.43 -11.31
N LEU A 91 21.41 -4.53 -11.37
CA LEU A 91 21.64 -5.50 -10.30
C LEU A 91 22.24 -4.81 -9.06
N TYR A 92 21.51 -3.87 -8.48
CA TYR A 92 21.79 -3.40 -7.14
C TYR A 92 21.07 -4.35 -6.20
N VAL A 93 21.83 -4.95 -5.28
CA VAL A 93 21.30 -5.34 -3.97
C VAL A 93 20.88 -4.02 -3.32
N ASP A 94 19.72 -3.51 -3.72
CA ASP A 94 19.19 -2.27 -3.19
C ASP A 94 18.61 -2.64 -1.82
N LYS A 95 19.52 -2.80 -0.86
CA LYS A 95 19.19 -2.68 0.56
C LYS A 95 18.86 -1.21 0.81
N ARG A 96 17.81 -0.67 0.16
CA ARG A 96 17.14 0.54 0.63
C ARG A 96 16.39 0.13 1.86
N PHE A 97 17.12 0.06 2.96
CA PHE A 97 16.47 0.04 4.24
C PHE A 97 15.82 1.41 4.41
N ARG A 98 14.50 1.42 4.44
CA ARG A 98 13.73 2.66 4.46
C ARG A 98 13.12 2.91 5.83
N ASN A 99 13.48 4.05 6.41
CA ASN A 99 12.89 4.56 7.64
C ASN A 99 11.68 5.44 7.27
N GLU A 100 10.82 5.77 8.23
CA GLU A 100 9.59 6.54 7.99
C GLU A 100 9.83 7.83 7.21
N LEU A 101 10.88 8.58 7.56
CA LEU A 101 11.24 9.85 6.92
C LEU A 101 11.60 9.69 5.45
N SER A 102 12.23 8.58 5.07
CA SER A 102 12.58 8.30 3.66
C SER A 102 11.34 7.98 2.82
N SER A 103 10.36 7.31 3.42
CA SER A 103 9.06 7.06 2.79
C SER A 103 8.15 8.29 2.75
N GLN A 104 8.46 9.38 3.48
CA GLN A 104 7.65 10.61 3.53
C GLN A 104 7.94 11.62 2.39
N GLY A 105 8.78 11.29 1.42
CA GLY A 105 8.60 11.79 0.04
C GLY A 105 9.23 13.14 -0.31
N THR A 106 10.52 13.11 -0.68
CA THR A 106 11.11 14.09 -1.61
C THR A 106 11.45 13.49 -2.98
N ASN A 107 11.50 12.15 -3.08
CA ASN A 107 11.76 11.42 -4.32
C ASN A 107 10.43 10.99 -4.99
N ALA A 108 10.33 11.16 -6.31
CA ALA A 108 9.16 10.79 -7.11
C ALA A 108 8.80 9.31 -6.94
N GLU A 109 9.79 8.41 -6.91
CA GLU A 109 9.56 6.97 -6.74
C GLU A 109 8.85 6.64 -5.42
N GLU A 110 9.22 7.27 -4.31
CA GLU A 110 8.59 7.04 -3.00
C GLU A 110 7.13 7.49 -3.00
N MET A 111 6.85 8.66 -3.61
CA MET A 111 5.48 9.16 -3.76
C MET A 111 4.63 8.24 -4.62
N GLU A 112 5.21 7.66 -5.68
CA GLU A 112 4.53 6.71 -6.56
C GLU A 112 4.25 5.38 -5.85
N ALA A 113 5.20 4.84 -5.09
CA ALA A 113 5.03 3.63 -4.29
C ALA A 113 3.99 3.82 -3.16
N ASN A 114 4.00 4.97 -2.49
CA ASN A 114 2.97 5.33 -1.50
C ASN A 114 1.58 5.42 -2.12
N LEU A 115 1.48 6.07 -3.29
CA LEU A 115 0.21 6.14 -4.02
C LEU A 115 -0.27 4.74 -4.41
N PHE A 116 0.63 3.90 -4.93
CA PHE A 116 0.31 2.51 -5.28
C PHE A 116 -0.19 1.74 -4.06
N ALA A 117 0.50 1.83 -2.92
CA ALA A 117 0.09 1.17 -1.68
C ALA A 117 -1.30 1.62 -1.22
N ALA A 118 -1.59 2.93 -1.30
CA ALA A 118 -2.91 3.47 -0.95
C ALA A 118 -4.02 3.01 -1.92
N GLU A 119 -3.75 3.01 -3.23
CA GLU A 119 -4.68 2.50 -4.25
C GLU A 119 -4.94 1.00 -4.09
N LEU A 120 -3.91 0.21 -3.75
CA LEU A 120 -4.00 -1.22 -3.53
C LEU A 120 -4.77 -1.55 -2.24
N LEU A 121 -4.40 -0.93 -1.11
CA LEU A 121 -4.97 -1.23 0.20
C LEU A 121 -6.38 -0.68 0.38
N MET A 122 -6.70 0.45 -0.25
CA MET A 122 -8.00 1.12 -0.14
C MET A 122 -8.55 1.43 -1.55
N PRO A 123 -9.00 0.40 -2.30
CA PRO A 123 -9.48 0.58 -3.67
C PRO A 123 -10.72 1.48 -3.70
N ALA A 124 -10.74 2.47 -4.59
CA ALA A 124 -11.82 3.47 -4.63
C ALA A 124 -13.21 2.82 -4.80
N SER A 125 -13.30 1.77 -5.63
CA SER A 125 -14.54 1.02 -5.85
C SER A 125 -15.05 0.34 -4.58
N GLN A 126 -14.15 -0.19 -3.75
CA GLN A 126 -14.51 -0.85 -2.48
C GLN A 126 -14.88 0.18 -1.42
N ILE A 127 -14.17 1.31 -1.35
CA ILE A 127 -14.50 2.40 -0.41
C ILE A 127 -15.92 2.92 -0.69
N ARG A 128 -16.24 3.23 -1.96
CA ARG A 128 -17.58 3.67 -2.36
C ARG A 128 -18.65 2.61 -2.04
N LYS A 129 -18.36 1.32 -2.22
CA LYS A 129 -19.27 0.23 -1.82
C LYS A 129 -19.49 0.20 -0.31
N SER A 130 -18.44 0.41 0.49
CA SER A 130 -18.55 0.43 1.95
C SER A 130 -19.38 1.62 2.44
N LEU A 131 -19.17 2.82 1.89
CA LEU A 131 -19.98 4.01 2.19
C LEU A 131 -21.45 3.81 1.82
N LYS A 132 -21.72 3.29 0.62
CA LYS A 132 -23.09 2.96 0.20
C LYS A 132 -23.76 1.93 1.11
N ALA A 133 -23.02 0.96 1.63
CA ALA A 133 -23.56 -0.07 2.52
C ALA A 133 -23.99 0.48 3.89
N ILE A 134 -23.38 1.57 4.36
CA ILE A 134 -23.77 2.27 5.59
C ILE A 134 -24.80 3.39 5.34
N GLY A 135 -25.27 3.54 4.09
CA GLY A 135 -26.30 4.52 3.72
C GLY A 135 -25.77 5.92 3.40
N ASN A 136 -24.45 6.12 3.44
CA ASN A 136 -23.84 7.44 3.31
C ASN A 136 -23.17 7.62 1.94
N LEU A 137 -23.15 8.87 1.46
CA LEU A 137 -22.36 9.28 0.29
C LEU A 137 -20.95 9.73 0.70
N ASP A 138 -20.85 10.36 1.87
CA ASP A 138 -19.62 10.91 2.44
C ASP A 138 -19.49 10.49 3.92
N VAL A 139 -18.32 10.72 4.51
CA VAL A 139 -18.07 10.40 5.92
C VAL A 139 -18.47 11.58 6.80
N GLU A 140 -19.35 11.32 7.76
CA GLU A 140 -19.97 12.36 8.60
C GLU A 140 -19.46 12.35 10.05
N SER A 141 -18.74 11.29 10.46
CA SER A 141 -18.25 11.16 11.82
C SER A 141 -16.89 10.47 11.93
N ASP A 142 -16.18 10.75 13.02
CA ASP A 142 -14.92 10.06 13.35
C ASP A 142 -15.10 8.54 13.52
N PHE A 143 -16.27 8.10 13.97
CA PHE A 143 -16.60 6.68 14.15
C PHE A 143 -16.60 5.92 12.82
N GLU A 144 -17.10 6.52 11.75
CA GLU A 144 -17.10 5.92 10.41
C GLU A 144 -15.68 5.77 9.84
N ILE A 145 -14.81 6.74 10.11
CA ILE A 145 -13.38 6.65 9.75
C ILE A 145 -12.75 5.45 10.46
N ASP A 146 -13.03 5.29 11.76
CA ASP A 146 -12.47 4.20 12.56
C ASP A 146 -13.01 2.82 12.10
N ASP A 147 -14.30 2.71 11.81
CA ASP A 147 -14.90 1.47 11.28
C ASP A 147 -14.27 1.09 9.93
N LEU A 148 -14.16 2.05 9.00
CA LEU A 148 -13.50 1.82 7.73
C LEU A 148 -12.02 1.45 7.91
N ALA A 149 -11.28 2.16 8.77
CA ALA A 149 -9.88 1.85 9.03
C ALA A 149 -9.71 0.41 9.57
N ASN A 150 -10.59 0.00 10.49
CA ASN A 150 -10.62 -1.35 11.06
C ASN A 150 -10.98 -2.42 10.02
N LYS A 151 -11.98 -2.15 9.16
CA LYS A 151 -12.41 -3.02 8.07
C LYS A 151 -11.30 -3.25 7.04
N TYR A 152 -10.58 -2.19 6.67
CA TYR A 152 -9.50 -2.23 5.68
C TYR A 152 -8.13 -2.61 6.26
N LYS A 153 -8.04 -2.72 7.60
CA LYS A 153 -6.81 -2.99 8.35
C LYS A 153 -5.68 -2.00 8.02
N VAL A 154 -6.04 -0.73 7.97
CA VAL A 154 -5.11 0.40 7.76
C VAL A 154 -5.13 1.32 8.98
N SER A 155 -4.17 2.24 9.10
CA SER A 155 -4.25 3.25 10.15
C SER A 155 -5.41 4.22 9.90
N ARG A 156 -5.96 4.79 10.98
CA ARG A 156 -6.97 5.84 10.92
C ARG A 156 -6.54 6.99 10.00
N LEU A 157 -5.31 7.48 10.18
CA LEU A 157 -4.73 8.55 9.36
C LEU A 157 -4.69 8.18 7.86
N ALA A 158 -4.30 6.95 7.52
CA ALA A 158 -4.29 6.52 6.12
C ALA A 158 -5.71 6.48 5.52
N MET A 159 -6.70 6.02 6.29
CA MET A 159 -8.10 6.04 5.88
C MET A 159 -8.61 7.48 5.68
N SER A 160 -8.39 8.38 6.64
CA SER A 160 -8.76 9.80 6.51
C SER A 160 -8.17 10.42 5.25
N ASN A 161 -6.85 10.28 5.05
CA ASN A 161 -6.17 10.80 3.86
C ASN A 161 -6.77 10.26 2.55
N ARG A 162 -7.14 8.97 2.55
CA ARG A 162 -7.75 8.34 1.39
C ARG A 162 -9.15 8.87 1.12
N LEU A 163 -9.97 9.05 2.15
CA LEU A 163 -11.31 9.61 2.03
C LEU A 163 -11.27 11.04 1.51
N THR A 164 -10.39 11.88 2.06
CA THR A 164 -10.15 13.25 1.56
C THR A 164 -9.70 13.23 0.09
N TYR A 165 -8.75 12.36 -0.26
CA TYR A 165 -8.28 12.22 -1.64
C TYR A 165 -9.38 11.79 -2.62
N LEU A 166 -10.34 10.98 -2.17
CA LEU A 166 -11.50 10.54 -2.97
C LEU A 166 -12.66 11.54 -2.97
N GLY A 167 -12.59 12.60 -2.17
CA GLY A 167 -13.63 13.62 -2.02
C GLY A 167 -14.76 13.23 -1.07
N HIS A 168 -14.53 12.29 -0.16
CA HIS A 168 -15.52 11.78 0.81
C HIS A 168 -15.33 12.30 2.24
N LEU A 169 -14.38 13.21 2.44
CA LEU A 169 -14.12 13.88 3.70
C LEU A 169 -13.62 15.29 3.39
N CYS A 170 -14.30 16.31 3.90
CA CYS A 170 -13.85 17.69 3.78
C CYS A 170 -12.61 17.92 4.68
N SER A 171 -11.60 18.60 4.13
CA SER A 171 -10.39 19.02 4.84
C SER A 171 -10.56 20.36 5.53
#